data_AF-A0A8S3GMG7-F1
#
_entry.id   AF-A0A8S3GMG7-F1
#
_cell.length_a   1.000
_cell.length_b   1.000
_cell.length_c   1.000
_cell.angle_alpha   90.00
_cell.angle_beta   90.00
_cell.angle_gamma   90.00
#
_symmetry.space_group_name_H-M   'P 1'
#
loop_
_entity.id
_entity.type
_entity.pdbx_description
1 polymer ?
#
loop_
_entity_poly.entity_id
_entity_poly.type
_entity_poly.pdbx_seq_one_letter_code
_entity_poly.pdbx_strand_id
1 'polypeptide(L)'
;METESAASSAVPPPATTTTSASTEPKLPVCILVLGMAGSGKTTFIQRINAHLHTEKTPPYVINLDPAVHELPYPCNVDIRDTVNYKQVMKQYSLGPNGAIVTSLNLFATTFDQLL
;
A
#
# COMPACT_ATOMS: atom_id res chain seq x y z
N MET A 1 -20.22 -37.28 -67.81
CA MET A 1 -18.85 -36.93 -67.42
C MET A 1 -18.97 -35.66 -66.61
N GLU A 2 -18.49 -35.69 -65.36
CA GLU A 2 -18.34 -34.57 -64.39
C GLU A 2 -19.65 -34.05 -63.75
N THR A 3 -20.07 -34.53 -62.57
CA THR A 3 -19.65 -34.30 -61.15
C THR A 3 -20.46 -33.21 -60.42
N GLU A 4 -20.89 -33.56 -59.21
CA GLU A 4 -21.61 -32.76 -58.19
C GLU A 4 -20.97 -31.42 -57.83
N SER A 5 -21.80 -30.45 -57.40
CA SER A 5 -21.54 -29.72 -56.15
C SER A 5 -22.80 -29.01 -55.65
N ALA A 6 -23.26 -29.40 -54.46
CA ALA A 6 -24.19 -28.66 -53.61
C ALA A 6 -23.45 -27.59 -52.78
N ALA A 7 -24.17 -26.55 -52.34
CA ALA A 7 -24.02 -25.76 -51.08
C ALA A 7 -24.46 -24.29 -51.32
N SER A 8 -25.62 -23.87 -50.82
CA SER A 8 -25.84 -23.30 -49.48
C SER A 8 -25.33 -21.85 -49.35
N SER A 9 -26.20 -20.88 -49.68
CA SER A 9 -25.98 -19.46 -49.37
C SER A 9 -26.32 -19.19 -47.90
N ALA A 10 -25.33 -19.36 -47.03
CA ALA A 10 -25.44 -19.07 -45.60
C ALA A 10 -25.46 -17.56 -45.34
N VAL A 11 -26.47 -17.14 -44.57
CA VAL A 11 -26.59 -15.82 -43.92
C VAL A 11 -25.34 -15.57 -43.06
N PRO A 12 -24.72 -14.38 -43.09
CA PRO A 12 -23.58 -14.10 -42.22
C PRO A 12 -24.01 -14.10 -40.74
N PRO A 13 -23.23 -14.71 -39.83
CA PRO A 13 -23.55 -14.73 -38.40
C PRO A 13 -23.48 -13.31 -37.80
N PRO A 14 -24.24 -13.03 -36.74
CA PRO A 14 -24.18 -11.74 -36.06
C PRO A 14 -22.80 -11.55 -35.43
N ALA A 15 -22.25 -10.34 -35.58
CA ALA A 15 -20.99 -9.91 -35.02
C ALA A 15 -20.87 -10.39 -33.57
N THR A 16 -19.91 -11.27 -33.33
CA THR A 16 -19.52 -11.69 -31.99
C THR A 16 -19.01 -10.44 -31.28
N THR A 17 -19.83 -9.91 -30.38
CA THR A 17 -19.41 -8.90 -29.39
C THR A 17 -18.20 -9.48 -28.68
N THR A 18 -17.02 -9.12 -29.17
CA THR A 18 -15.76 -9.35 -28.46
C THR A 18 -15.86 -8.42 -27.27
N THR A 19 -16.39 -8.92 -26.17
CA THR A 19 -16.33 -8.27 -24.86
C THR A 19 -14.84 -8.15 -24.55
N SER A 20 -14.26 -7.02 -24.95
CA SER A 20 -13.00 -6.54 -24.43
C SER A 20 -13.19 -6.41 -22.93
N ALA A 21 -12.78 -7.44 -22.19
CA ALA A 21 -12.62 -7.36 -20.75
C ALA A 21 -11.56 -6.29 -20.51
N SER A 22 -12.01 -5.05 -20.30
CA SER A 22 -11.22 -3.97 -19.78
C SER A 22 -10.66 -4.45 -18.46
N THR A 23 -9.38 -4.82 -18.45
CA THR A 23 -8.65 -5.08 -17.21
C THR A 23 -8.44 -3.72 -16.57
N GLU A 24 -9.46 -3.24 -15.86
CA GLU A 24 -9.32 -2.03 -15.06
C GLU A 24 -8.24 -2.32 -14.00
N PRO A 25 -7.19 -1.48 -13.92
CA PRO A 25 -6.15 -1.69 -12.92
C PRO A 25 -6.79 -1.57 -11.54
N LYS A 26 -6.87 -2.70 -10.84
CA LYS A 26 -7.39 -2.73 -9.48
C LYS A 26 -6.41 -1.97 -8.60
N LEU A 27 -6.83 -0.79 -8.16
CA LEU A 27 -6.04 0.03 -7.25
C LEU A 27 -5.77 -0.76 -5.96
N PRO A 28 -4.55 -0.68 -5.40
CA PRO A 28 -4.22 -1.35 -4.16
C PRO A 28 -5.08 -0.80 -3.01
N VAL A 29 -5.49 -1.68 -2.08
CA VAL A 29 -6.25 -1.27 -0.90
C VAL A 29 -5.30 -0.61 0.09
N CYS A 30 -5.57 0.64 0.47
CA CYS A 30 -4.82 1.36 1.49
C CYS A 30 -5.59 1.34 2.82
N ILE A 31 -4.93 0.88 3.88
CA ILE A 31 -5.51 0.83 5.23
C ILE A 31 -4.74 1.80 6.12
N LEU A 32 -5.41 2.86 6.57
CA LEU A 32 -4.85 3.82 7.51
C LEU A 32 -5.37 3.54 8.93
N VAL A 33 -4.46 3.25 9.85
CA VAL A 33 -4.79 2.92 11.25
C VAL A 33 -4.62 4.15 12.12
N LEU A 34 -5.73 4.72 12.60
CA LEU A 34 -5.78 5.91 13.45
C LEU A 34 -6.36 5.56 14.84
N GLY A 35 -5.96 6.30 15.88
CA GLY A 35 -6.41 6.07 17.25
C GLY A 35 -5.51 6.70 18.31
N MET A 36 -6.00 6.78 19.55
CA MET A 36 -5.26 7.33 20.69
C MET A 36 -3.95 6.57 20.99
N ALA A 37 -3.02 7.20 21.69
CA ALA A 37 -1.86 6.51 22.25
C ALA A 37 -2.33 5.36 23.17
N GLY A 38 -1.74 4.17 23.03
CA GLY A 38 -2.13 2.99 23.81
C GLY A 38 -3.38 2.25 23.30
N SER A 39 -4.04 2.68 22.22
CA SER A 39 -5.22 1.97 21.68
C SER A 39 -4.90 0.66 20.94
N GLY A 40 -3.63 0.25 20.90
CA GLY A 40 -3.20 -1.01 20.27
C GLY A 40 -2.97 -0.95 18.75
N LYS A 41 -2.78 0.24 18.14
CA LYS A 41 -2.53 0.38 16.68
C LYS A 41 -1.39 -0.50 16.17
N THR A 42 -0.24 -0.47 16.83
CA THR A 42 0.93 -1.29 16.48
C THR A 42 0.62 -2.79 16.60
N THR A 43 -0.12 -3.19 17.64
CA THR A 43 -0.56 -4.58 17.83
C THR A 43 -1.53 -5.03 16.75
N PHE A 44 -2.43 -4.14 16.31
CA PHE A 44 -3.34 -4.40 15.21
C PHE A 44 -2.57 -4.61 13.90
N ILE A 45 -1.61 -3.72 13.58
CA ILE A 45 -0.76 -3.85 12.38
C ILE A 45 0.06 -5.15 12.43
N GLN A 46 0.61 -5.50 13.59
CA GLN A 46 1.33 -6.76 13.77
C GLN A 46 0.45 -7.97 13.42
N ARG A 47 -0.80 -8.00 13.91
CA ARG A 47 -1.70 -9.14 13.71
C ARG A 47 -2.20 -9.23 12.27
N ILE A 48 -2.57 -8.10 11.65
CA ILE A 48 -3.04 -8.10 10.25
C ILE A 48 -1.90 -8.48 9.30
N ASN A 49 -0.69 -8.00 9.56
CA ASN A 49 0.49 -8.36 8.76
C ASN A 49 0.75 -9.87 8.83
N ALA A 50 0.78 -10.45 10.03
CA ALA A 50 0.96 -11.90 10.21
C ALA A 50 -0.14 -12.73 9.52
N HIS A 51 -1.39 -12.26 9.55
CA HIS A 51 -2.51 -12.92 8.89
C HIS A 51 -2.35 -12.90 7.37
N LEU A 52 -2.09 -11.73 6.76
CA LEU A 52 -1.91 -11.59 5.31
C LEU A 52 -0.66 -12.32 4.79
N HIS A 53 0.41 -12.38 5.59
CA HIS A 53 1.56 -13.23 5.29
C HIS A 53 1.20 -14.72 5.19
N THR A 54 0.26 -15.19 6.03
CA THR A 54 -0.22 -16.58 5.99
C THR A 54 -1.07 -16.83 4.73
N GLU A 55 -1.80 -15.82 4.26
CA GLU A 55 -2.61 -15.88 3.03
C GLU A 55 -1.79 -15.71 1.73
N LYS A 56 -0.45 -15.62 1.84
CA LYS A 56 0.49 -15.40 0.71
C LYS A 56 0.27 -14.07 -0.02
N THR A 57 -0.31 -13.07 0.65
CA THR A 57 -0.54 -11.72 0.14
C THR A 57 0.16 -10.70 1.05
N PRO A 58 1.51 -10.67 1.08
CA PRO A 58 2.24 -9.81 2.00
C PRO A 58 1.90 -8.33 1.74
N PRO A 59 1.45 -7.57 2.75
CA PRO A 59 1.12 -6.16 2.58
C PRO A 59 2.37 -5.30 2.52
N TYR A 60 2.25 -4.12 1.90
CA TYR A 60 3.26 -3.07 1.99
C TYR A 60 3.03 -2.24 3.26
N VAL A 61 3.94 -2.35 4.24
CA VAL A 61 3.77 -1.75 5.57
C VAL A 61 4.60 -0.48 5.67
N ILE A 62 3.96 0.59 6.16
CA ILE A 62 4.57 1.91 6.35
C ILE A 62 4.40 2.32 7.81
N ASN A 63 5.49 2.67 8.48
CA ASN A 63 5.50 3.23 9.82
C ASN A 63 5.68 4.74 9.76
N LEU A 64 4.69 5.47 10.27
CA LEU A 64 4.70 6.93 10.36
C LEU A 64 4.88 7.44 11.79
N ASP A 65 5.05 6.56 12.79
CA ASP A 65 5.25 6.96 14.18
C ASP A 65 6.75 7.07 14.50
N PRO A 66 7.29 8.29 14.71
CA PRO A 66 8.70 8.48 15.06
C PRO A 66 9.01 8.14 16.52
N ALA A 67 7.99 8.02 17.39
CA ALA A 67 8.16 7.81 18.82
C ALA A 67 8.18 6.32 19.21
N VAL A 68 7.96 5.39 18.26
CA VAL A 68 8.00 3.96 18.53
C VAL A 68 9.43 3.47 18.74
N HIS A 69 9.69 2.76 19.84
CA HIS A 69 11.03 2.26 20.16
C HIS A 69 11.42 1.04 19.31
N GLU A 70 10.53 0.07 19.19
CA GLU A 70 10.79 -1.18 18.46
C GLU A 70 9.52 -1.58 17.68
N LEU A 71 9.69 -1.94 16.41
CA LEU A 71 8.61 -2.41 15.57
C LEU A 71 8.60 -3.95 15.58
N PRO A 72 7.50 -4.60 16.00
CA PRO A 72 7.43 -6.06 16.08
C PRO A 72 7.07 -6.72 14.73
N TYR A 73 7.24 -6.01 13.61
CA TYR A 73 6.93 -6.48 12.26
C TYR A 73 7.87 -5.86 11.22
N PRO A 74 8.11 -6.54 10.08
CA PRO A 74 8.88 -5.97 8.98
C PRO A 74 8.12 -4.77 8.39
N CYS A 75 8.82 -3.64 8.25
CA CYS A 75 8.29 -2.42 7.67
C CYS A 75 9.07 -2.09 6.39
N ASN A 76 8.37 -1.70 5.33
CA ASN A 76 9.00 -1.31 4.06
C ASN A 76 9.51 0.12 4.11
N VAL A 77 8.74 1.02 4.72
CA VAL A 77 9.10 2.43 4.90
C VAL A 77 8.93 2.79 6.36
N ASP A 78 9.99 3.29 7.00
CA ASP A 78 9.96 3.76 8.38
C ASP A 78 10.42 5.22 8.45
N ILE A 79 9.59 6.08 9.04
CA ILE A 79 9.95 7.48 9.29
C ILE A 79 11.25 7.64 10.10
N ARG A 80 11.58 6.65 10.94
CA ARG A 80 12.76 6.67 11.82
C ARG A 80 14.08 6.60 11.04
N ASP A 81 14.05 6.11 9.80
CA ASP A 81 15.24 6.06 8.93
C ASP A 81 15.59 7.45 8.39
N THR A 82 14.58 8.28 8.18
CA THR A 82 14.76 9.64 7.66
C THR A 82 14.95 10.66 8.80
N VAL A 83 14.26 10.45 9.92
CA VAL A 83 14.21 11.43 11.01
C VAL A 83 14.47 10.78 12.37
N ASN A 84 15.53 11.24 13.04
CA ASN A 84 15.85 10.79 14.38
C ASN A 84 15.13 11.65 15.44
N TYR A 85 14.05 11.11 16.01
CA TYR A 85 13.21 11.77 17.02
C TYR A 85 14.02 12.39 18.18
N LYS A 86 15.02 11.67 18.71
CA LYS A 86 15.83 12.15 19.84
C LYS A 86 16.73 13.32 19.43
N GLN A 87 17.23 13.33 18.19
CA GLN A 87 18.04 14.45 17.69
C GLN A 87 17.16 15.65 17.40
N VAL A 88 15.97 15.47 16.83
CA VAL A 88 15.01 16.56 16.57
C VAL A 88 14.61 17.25 17.88
N MET A 89 14.31 16.47 18.93
CA MET A 89 14.01 17.04 20.26
C MET A 89 15.16 17.91 20.79
N LYS A 90 16.41 17.46 20.64
CA LYS A 90 17.60 18.20 21.12
C LYS A 90 17.94 19.42 20.28
N GLN A 91 17.95 19.29 18.95
CA GLN A 91 18.35 20.36 18.03
C GLN A 91 17.37 21.52 18.03
N TYR A 92 16.07 21.22 18.06
CA TYR A 92 15.02 22.23 18.01
C TYR A 92 14.49 22.60 19.41
N SER A 93 15.03 22.00 20.48
CA SER A 93 14.58 22.19 21.88
C SER A 93 13.06 22.04 22.03
N LEU A 94 12.50 21.04 21.35
CA LEU A 94 11.05 20.81 21.29
C LEU A 94 10.61 19.83 22.38
N GLY A 95 9.43 20.08 22.94
CA GLY A 95 8.71 19.08 23.72
C GLY A 95 8.28 17.87 22.86
N PRO A 96 7.86 16.76 23.46
CA PRO A 96 7.58 15.51 22.75
C PRO A 96 6.54 15.66 21.63
N ASN A 97 5.47 16.43 21.87
CA ASN A 97 4.45 16.70 20.84
C ASN A 97 4.99 17.55 19.68
N GLY A 98 5.83 18.54 19.98
CA GLY A 98 6.45 19.38 18.94
C GLY A 98 7.40 18.56 18.07
N ALA A 99 8.19 17.68 18.67
CA ALA A 99 9.09 16.80 17.94
C ALA A 99 8.35 15.80 17.03
N ILE A 100 7.17 15.31 17.41
CA ILE A 100 6.34 14.44 16.54
C ILE A 100 5.93 15.20 15.27
N VAL A 101 5.37 16.41 15.42
CA VAL A 101 4.91 17.22 14.28
C VAL A 101 6.07 17.61 13.36
N THR A 102 7.19 18.07 13.94
CA THR A 102 8.39 18.40 13.18
C THR A 102 8.95 17.19 12.45
N SER A 103 8.94 16.01 13.07
CA SER A 103 9.43 14.79 12.42
C SER A 103 8.57 14.39 11.23
N LEU A 104 7.24 14.48 11.37
CA LEU A 104 6.31 14.25 10.26
C LEU A 104 6.51 15.26 9.13
N ASN A 105 6.79 16.52 9.45
CA ASN A 105 7.06 17.55 8.44
C ASN A 105 8.36 17.30 7.67
N LEU A 106 9.44 16.94 8.37
CA LEU A 106 10.73 16.58 7.75
C LEU A 106 10.62 15.32 6.89
N PHE A 107 9.79 14.36 7.30
CA PHE A 107 9.50 13.19 6.50
C PHE A 107 8.74 13.56 5.22
N ALA A 108 7.69 14.39 5.33
CA ALA A 108 6.91 14.83 4.17
C ALA A 108 7.75 15.55 3.11
N THR A 109 8.78 16.30 3.51
CA THR A 109 9.67 16.98 2.55
C THR A 109 10.69 16.05 1.88
N THR A 110 10.98 14.90 2.50
CA THR A 110 12.00 13.96 2.03
C THR A 110 11.39 12.72 1.37
N PHE A 111 10.07 12.53 1.49
CA PHE A 111 9.35 11.39 0.94
C PHE A 111 9.53 11.23 -0.58
N ASP A 112 9.61 12.34 -1.32
CA ASP A 112 9.86 12.32 -2.76
C ASP A 112 11.23 11.73 -3.13
N GLN A 113 12.19 11.69 -2.20
CA GLN A 113 13.52 11.11 -2.40
C GLN A 113 13.58 9.60 -2.08
N LEU A 114 12.50 9.05 -1.51
CA LEU A 114 12.41 7.63 -1.10
C LEU A 114 11.72 6.73 -2.14
N LEU A 115 11.17 7.31 -3.22
CA LEU A 115 10.58 6.62 -4.38
C LEU A 115 11.63 6.35 -5.47
#